data_AF-A0A834MBG6-F1
#
_entry.id   AF-A0A834MBG6-F1
#
_cell.length_a   1.000
_cell.length_b   1.000
_cell.length_c   1.000
_cell.angle_alpha   90.00
_cell.angle_beta   90.00
_cell.angle_gamma   90.00
#
_symmetry.space_group_name_H-M   'P 1'
#
loop_
_entity.id
_entity.type
_entity.pdbx_description
1 polymer ?
#
loop_
_entity_poly.entity_id
_entity_poly.type
_entity_poly.pdbx_seq_one_letter_code
_entity_poly.pdbx_strand_id
1 'polypeptide(L)'
;MDKKKFPVLIKYCFLKGKNTVKAKTWLDAEFPDTARGKSTIKHSYTKLRCGEMNTEGGEHSGRPKEVVTDENIKKIHKMIATECVHHIIDEYLGMRKLCAKWVPHKLTFDQQ
;
A
#
# COMPACT_ATOMS: atom_id res chain seq x y z
N MET A 1 -13.71 -19.45 -12.52
CA MET A 1 -12.35 -19.02 -12.95
C MET A 1 -11.58 -18.55 -11.72
N ASP A 2 -10.33 -18.97 -11.51
CA ASP A 2 -9.59 -18.56 -10.30
C ASP A 2 -9.28 -17.07 -10.31
N LYS A 3 -9.50 -16.38 -9.19
CA LYS A 3 -9.17 -14.95 -9.03
C LYS A 3 -7.71 -14.62 -9.35
N LYS A 4 -6.81 -15.62 -9.24
CA LYS A 4 -5.38 -15.55 -9.56
C LYS A 4 -5.08 -15.42 -11.07
N LYS A 5 -6.02 -15.78 -11.94
CA LYS A 5 -5.85 -15.74 -13.42
C LYS A 5 -6.23 -14.39 -14.03
N PHE A 6 -7.00 -13.56 -13.33
CA PHE A 6 -7.43 -12.23 -13.81
C PHE A 6 -6.30 -11.24 -14.12
N PRO A 7 -5.23 -11.13 -13.32
CA PRO A 7 -4.09 -10.29 -13.65
C PRO A 7 -3.49 -10.60 -15.03
N VAL A 8 -3.40 -11.90 -15.38
CA VAL A 8 -2.90 -12.37 -16.68
C VAL A 8 -3.81 -11.91 -17.82
N LEU A 9 -5.13 -12.05 -17.66
CA LEU A 9 -6.12 -11.62 -18.66
C LEU A 9 -6.14 -10.10 -18.87
N ILE A 10 -5.98 -9.32 -17.79
CA ILE A 10 -5.89 -7.87 -17.85
C ILE A 10 -4.61 -7.45 -18.59
N LYS A 11 -3.48 -8.09 -18.29
CA LYS A 11 -2.22 -7.88 -19.01
C LYS A 11 -2.35 -8.20 -20.49
N TYR A 12 -3.00 -9.32 -20.83
CA TYR A 12 -3.29 -9.67 -22.22
C TYR A 12 -4.13 -8.60 -22.92
N CYS A 13 -5.21 -8.11 -22.31
CA CYS A 13 -6.03 -7.04 -22.87
C CYS A 13 -5.24 -5.74 -23.10
N PHE A 14 -4.35 -5.40 -22.16
CA PHE A 14 -3.46 -4.25 -22.28
C PHE A 14 -2.49 -4.40 -23.46
N LEU A 15 -1.85 -5.57 -23.61
CA LEU A 15 -0.94 -5.86 -24.72
C LEU A 15 -1.66 -5.90 -26.09
N LYS A 16 -2.94 -6.27 -26.12
CA LYS A 16 -3.79 -6.18 -27.31
C LYS A 16 -4.27 -4.76 -27.62
N GLY A 17 -3.83 -3.74 -26.88
CA GLY A 17 -4.21 -2.34 -27.10
C GLY A 17 -5.67 -2.03 -26.75
N LYS A 18 -6.37 -2.92 -26.02
CA LYS A 18 -7.74 -2.65 -25.58
C LYS A 18 -7.72 -1.59 -24.48
N ASN A 19 -8.58 -0.58 -24.60
CA ASN A 19 -8.81 0.38 -23.52
C ASN A 19 -9.51 -0.31 -22.32
N THR A 20 -9.53 0.35 -21.16
CA THR A 20 -10.10 -0.21 -19.92
C THR A 20 -11.59 -0.56 -20.04
N VAL A 21 -12.35 0.17 -20.86
CA VAL A 21 -13.78 -0.08 -21.09
C VAL A 21 -13.97 -1.34 -21.91
N LYS A 22 -13.29 -1.45 -23.06
CA LYS A 22 -13.30 -2.63 -23.94
C LYS A 22 -12.79 -3.87 -23.22
N ALA A 23 -11.75 -3.72 -22.39
CA ALA A 23 -11.25 -4.80 -21.55
C ALA A 23 -12.29 -5.26 -20.53
N LYS A 24 -12.99 -4.32 -19.88
CA LYS A 24 -14.07 -4.65 -18.95
C LYS A 24 -15.22 -5.37 -19.65
N THR A 25 -15.73 -4.81 -20.75
CA THR A 25 -16.83 -5.44 -21.51
C THR A 25 -16.45 -6.85 -21.97
N TRP A 26 -15.21 -7.05 -22.43
CA TRP A 26 -14.72 -8.36 -22.81
C TRP A 26 -14.63 -9.33 -21.62
N LEU A 27 -14.13 -8.87 -20.47
CA LEU A 27 -14.07 -9.69 -19.25
C LEU A 27 -15.46 -10.03 -18.71
N ASP A 28 -16.41 -9.10 -18.78
CA ASP A 28 -17.79 -9.31 -18.31
C ASP A 28 -18.55 -10.29 -19.24
N ALA A 29 -18.26 -10.25 -20.55
CA ALA A 29 -18.84 -11.18 -21.53
C ALA A 29 -18.27 -12.60 -21.40
N GLU A 30 -16.96 -12.72 -21.18
CA GLU A 30 -16.27 -14.02 -21.10
C GLU A 30 -16.39 -14.66 -19.69
N PHE A 31 -16.48 -13.84 -18.63
CA PHE A 31 -16.47 -14.27 -17.23
C PHE A 31 -17.50 -13.53 -16.36
N PRO A 32 -18.82 -13.73 -16.60
CA PRO A 32 -19.87 -12.98 -15.90
C PRO A 32 -19.84 -13.17 -14.37
N ASP A 33 -19.59 -14.40 -13.89
CA ASP A 33 -19.64 -14.73 -12.46
C ASP A 33 -18.41 -14.31 -11.66
N THR A 34 -17.30 -13.96 -12.32
CA THR A 34 -16.04 -13.58 -11.66
C THR A 34 -15.57 -12.19 -12.10
N ALA A 35 -16.48 -11.39 -12.63
CA ALA A 35 -16.22 -10.07 -13.17
C ALA A 35 -15.55 -9.15 -12.13
N ARG A 36 -14.35 -8.65 -12.47
CA ARG A 36 -13.60 -7.72 -11.62
C ARG A 36 -14.22 -6.33 -11.70
N GLY A 37 -14.24 -5.61 -10.58
CA GLY A 37 -14.69 -4.22 -10.56
C GLY A 37 -13.91 -3.33 -11.54
N LYS A 38 -14.59 -2.32 -12.11
CA LYS A 38 -13.99 -1.34 -13.03
C LYS A 38 -12.75 -0.65 -12.43
N SER A 39 -12.78 -0.40 -11.12
CA SER A 39 -11.67 0.20 -10.36
C SER A 39 -10.42 -0.69 -10.38
N THR A 40 -10.56 -2.01 -10.21
CA THR A 40 -9.44 -2.95 -10.21
C THR A 40 -8.77 -3.04 -11.58
N ILE A 41 -9.56 -3.01 -12.66
CA ILE A 41 -9.05 -2.98 -14.04
C ILE A 41 -8.27 -1.68 -14.27
N LYS A 42 -8.84 -0.53 -13.86
CA LYS A 42 -8.17 0.78 -13.99
C LYS A 42 -6.85 0.83 -13.23
N HIS A 43 -6.84 0.38 -11.97
CA HIS A 43 -5.63 0.29 -11.14
C HIS A 43 -4.55 -0.58 -11.79
N SER A 44 -4.94 -1.75 -12.30
CA SER A 44 -4.01 -2.67 -12.98
C SER A 44 -3.42 -2.04 -14.25
N TYR A 45 -4.24 -1.31 -15.03
CA TYR A 45 -3.77 -0.59 -16.21
C TYR A 45 -2.80 0.54 -15.84
N THR A 46 -3.05 1.28 -14.75
CA THR A 46 -2.11 2.29 -14.26
C THR A 46 -0.77 1.66 -13.89
N LYS A 47 -0.77 0.55 -13.14
CA LYS A 47 0.45 -0.21 -12.80
C LYS A 47 1.22 -0.68 -14.04
N LEU A 48 0.51 -1.24 -15.02
CA LEU A 48 1.11 -1.68 -16.29
C LEU A 48 1.73 -0.53 -17.08
N ARG A 49 1.09 0.65 -17.11
CA ARG A 49 1.65 1.86 -17.73
C ARG A 49 2.89 2.38 -17.00
N CYS A 50 2.98 2.16 -15.69
CA CYS A 50 4.13 2.51 -14.87
C CYS A 50 5.28 1.47 -14.93
N GLY A 51 5.17 0.44 -15.79
CA GLY A 51 6.22 -0.57 -15.98
C GLY A 51 6.13 -1.78 -15.04
N GLU A 52 5.14 -1.84 -14.16
CA GLU A 52 4.96 -2.93 -13.22
C GLU A 52 4.21 -4.09 -13.92
N MET A 53 4.96 -5.07 -14.45
CA MET A 53 4.45 -6.19 -15.25
C MET A 53 4.15 -7.48 -14.46
N ASN A 54 4.39 -7.47 -13.15
CA ASN A 54 4.23 -8.63 -12.30
C ASN A 54 2.75 -8.93 -12.10
N THR A 55 2.37 -10.19 -12.30
CA THR A 55 0.99 -10.67 -12.10
C THR A 55 0.75 -11.22 -10.70
N GLU A 56 1.83 -11.37 -9.92
CA GLU A 56 1.80 -11.76 -8.52
C GLU A 56 1.52 -10.53 -7.66
N GLY A 57 0.62 -10.68 -6.68
CA GLY A 57 0.40 -9.63 -5.70
C GLY A 57 1.67 -9.46 -4.89
N GLY A 58 2.31 -8.29 -4.99
CA GLY A 58 3.50 -8.00 -4.19
C GLY A 58 3.18 -8.23 -2.71
N GLU A 59 4.13 -8.84 -2.01
CA GLU A 59 4.05 -9.06 -0.57
C GLU A 59 3.75 -7.71 0.09
N HIS A 60 2.60 -7.60 0.75
CA HIS A 60 2.36 -6.47 1.62
C HIS A 60 3.31 -6.62 2.80
N SER A 61 4.37 -5.81 2.82
CA SER A 61 5.28 -5.65 3.96
C SER A 61 4.57 -4.92 5.10
N GLY A 62 3.36 -5.36 5.49
CA GLY A 62 2.60 -4.77 6.57
C GLY A 62 3.49 -4.52 7.78
N ARG A 63 3.14 -3.51 8.60
CA ARG A 63 4.02 -2.99 9.66
C ARG A 63 4.69 -4.15 10.43
N PRO A 64 6.03 -4.23 10.47
CA PRO A 64 6.71 -5.36 11.08
C PRO A 64 6.27 -5.48 12.54
N LYS A 65 5.85 -6.67 12.98
CA LYS A 65 5.49 -6.90 14.39
C LYS A 65 6.68 -6.63 15.32
N GLU A 66 7.90 -6.76 14.79
CA GLU A 66 9.17 -6.47 15.47
C GLU A 66 9.37 -4.97 15.80
N VAL A 67 8.70 -4.05 15.11
CA VAL A 67 8.79 -2.61 15.43
C VAL A 67 8.07 -2.29 16.75
N VAL A 68 7.12 -3.13 17.17
CA VAL A 68 6.30 -2.93 18.38
C VAL A 68 6.84 -3.80 19.53
N THR A 69 8.15 -3.80 19.75
CA THR A 69 8.72 -4.33 21.00
C THR A 69 8.61 -3.28 22.11
N ASP A 70 8.44 -3.72 23.35
CA ASP A 70 8.35 -2.82 24.51
C ASP A 70 9.59 -1.93 24.65
N GLU A 71 10.76 -2.42 24.22
CA GLU A 71 12.00 -1.65 24.19
C GLU A 71 11.98 -0.49 23.18
N ASN A 72 11.49 -0.74 21.96
CA ASN A 72 11.35 0.29 20.95
C ASN A 72 10.28 1.32 21.35
N ILE A 73 9.20 0.86 21.97
CA ILE A 73 8.16 1.74 22.56
C ILE A 73 8.80 2.64 23.63
N LYS A 74 9.56 2.08 24.57
CA LYS A 74 10.26 2.85 25.63
C LYS A 74 11.26 3.86 25.05
N LYS A 75 12.04 3.49 24.03
CA LYS A 75 12.98 4.40 23.35
C LYS A 75 12.25 5.57 22.67
N ILE A 76 11.15 5.30 21.97
CA ILE A 76 10.32 6.34 21.35
C ILE A 76 9.72 7.26 22.41
N HIS A 77 9.20 6.72 23.51
CA HIS A 77 8.71 7.53 24.63
C HIS A 77 9.80 8.43 25.22
N LYS A 78 11.03 7.93 25.38
CA LYS A 78 12.16 8.73 25.87
C LYS A 78 12.55 9.84 24.90
N MET A 79 12.57 9.56 23.60
CA MET A 79 12.87 10.56 22.57
C MET A 79 11.82 11.68 22.53
N ILE A 80 10.55 11.33 22.72
CA ILE A 80 9.44 12.31 22.69
C ILE A 80 9.30 13.05 24.02
N ALA A 81 9.73 12.45 25.13
CA ALA A 81 9.85 13.13 26.42
C ALA A 81 10.99 14.16 26.47
N THR A 82 11.81 14.29 25.42
CA THR A 82 12.71 15.44 25.30
C THR A 82 11.87 16.70 25.08
N GLU A 83 12.15 17.75 25.86
CA GLU A 83 11.35 18.97 25.89
C GLU A 83 11.15 19.59 24.49
N CYS A 84 12.19 19.52 23.65
CA CYS A 84 12.13 20.04 22.28
C CYS A 84 11.10 19.31 21.40
N VAL A 85 11.09 17.98 21.43
CA VAL A 85 10.16 17.18 20.59
C VAL A 85 8.75 17.28 21.14
N HIS A 86 8.59 17.26 22.47
CA HIS A 86 7.30 17.43 23.10
C HIS A 86 6.66 18.79 22.75
N HIS A 87 7.44 19.87 22.88
CA HIS A 87 6.99 21.22 22.58
C HIS A 87 6.62 21.41 21.11
N ILE A 88 7.38 20.83 20.18
CA ILE A 88 7.02 20.88 18.75
C ILE A 88 5.71 20.14 18.48
N ILE A 89 5.51 18.97 19.09
CA ILE A 89 4.32 18.14 18.86
C ILE A 89 3.07 18.78 19.48
N ASP A 90 3.18 19.32 20.70
CA ASP A 90 2.03 19.90 21.40
C ASP A 90 1.73 21.33 20.93
N GLU A 91 2.72 22.22 20.89
CA GLU A 91 2.49 23.64 20.59
C GLU A 91 2.49 23.96 19.09
N TYR A 92 3.46 23.44 18.34
CA TYR A 92 3.56 23.74 16.90
C TYR A 92 2.62 22.91 16.04
N LEU A 93 2.44 21.63 16.38
CA LEU A 93 1.59 20.71 15.61
C LEU A 93 0.19 20.51 16.24
N GLY A 94 -0.05 20.96 17.47
CA GLY A 94 -1.36 20.87 18.14
C GLY A 94 -1.79 19.44 18.45
N MET A 95 -0.85 18.50 18.57
CA MET A 95 -1.15 17.07 18.63
C MET A 95 -1.19 16.54 20.05
N ARG A 96 -2.40 16.20 20.53
CA ARG A 96 -2.61 15.69 21.89
C ARG A 96 -2.22 14.21 22.10
N LYS A 97 -2.02 13.42 21.04
CA LYS A 97 -1.70 11.98 21.14
C LYS A 97 -0.79 11.52 20.00
N LEU A 98 0.18 10.67 20.34
CA LEU A 98 0.98 9.94 19.38
C LEU A 98 0.17 8.77 18.82
N CYS A 99 -0.05 8.73 17.51
CA CYS A 99 -0.67 7.57 16.86
C CYS A 99 0.39 6.71 16.15
N ALA A 100 0.12 5.42 16.04
CA ALA A 100 0.98 4.43 15.37
C ALA A 100 1.45 4.83 13.97
N LYS A 101 0.77 5.78 13.33
CA LYS A 101 1.07 6.35 12.02
C LYS A 101 2.35 7.22 12.00
N TRP A 102 2.78 7.76 13.15
CA TRP A 102 3.97 8.62 13.27
C TRP A 102 5.25 7.86 13.57
N VAL A 103 5.15 6.60 13.98
CA VAL A 103 6.33 5.78 14.24
C VAL A 103 6.96 5.42 12.90
N PRO A 104 8.23 5.77 12.66
CA PRO A 104 8.93 5.44 11.43
C PRO A 104 8.82 3.95 11.11
N HIS A 105 8.62 3.63 9.83
CA HIS A 105 8.49 2.25 9.37
C HIS A 105 9.78 1.43 9.62
N LYS A 106 10.92 2.12 9.75
CA LYS A 106 12.20 1.59 10.22
C LYS A 106 12.84 2.65 11.13
N LEU A 107 13.18 2.30 12.38
CA LEU A 107 14.17 3.04 13.15
C LEU A 107 15.54 2.52 12.70
N THR A 108 16.30 3.31 11.95
CA THR A 108 17.70 3.02 11.64
C THR A 108 18.60 3.73 12.65
N PHE A 109 19.75 3.11 12.97
CA PHE A 109 20.69 3.60 13.99
C PHE A 109 21.21 5.02 13.74
N ASP A 110 21.10 5.54 12.52
CA ASP A 110 21.50 6.91 12.14
C ASP A 110 20.61 8.04 12.71
N GLN A 111 19.64 7.73 13.57
CA GLN A 111 18.81 8.73 14.27
C GLN A 111 19.15 8.84 15.77
N GLN A 112 20.34 8.40 16.19
CA GLN A 112 20.80 8.44 17.57
C GLN A 112 21.43 9.79 17.95
#